data_AF-A0A0K9YNH3-F1
#
_entry.id   AF-A0A0K9YNH3-F1
#
_cell.length_a   1.000
_cell.length_b   1.000
_cell.length_c   1.000
_cell.angle_alpha   90.00
_cell.angle_beta   90.00
_cell.angle_gamma   90.00
#
_symmetry.space_group_name_H-M   'P 1'
#
loop_
_entity.id
_entity.type
_entity.pdbx_description
1 polymer ?
#
loop_
_entity_poly.entity_id
_entity_poly.type
_entity_poly.pdbx_seq_one_letter_code
_entity_poly.pdbx_strand_id
1 'polypeptide(L)'
;MEKLSATEIIRRKALQILAVYPEGVSSASLKAMTEKELGEIFEPDSYNRGKYRSALYNLHVILPQLVKRDDETKKFFPTQKLRKDSVLITIPSMDELKEHFGKLKAVKYEELAAKELTKTEIKEEQEKIYESKLPDNEEMISMLKILLIRKKVVDLTNHIKESGILELLNITPNETKHISFDEYEAIFRLKIQIEALDMYRKLIDTEKL
;
A
#
# COMPACT_ATOMS: atom_id res chain seq x y z
N MET A 1 -4.08 25.93 0.55
CA MET A 1 -3.66 24.91 1.54
C MET A 1 -2.70 23.96 0.84
N GLU A 2 -1.49 23.78 1.38
CA GLU A 2 -0.62 22.69 0.93
C GLU A 2 -1.35 21.35 1.10
N LYS A 3 -1.34 20.51 0.06
CA LYS A 3 -1.94 19.17 0.12
C LYS A 3 -1.07 18.28 0.99
N LEU A 4 -1.34 18.24 2.29
CA LEU A 4 -0.66 17.33 3.22
C LEU A 4 -1.11 15.89 2.95
N SER A 5 -0.16 14.98 2.79
CA SER A 5 -0.44 13.56 2.64
C SER A 5 -0.96 12.96 3.97
N ALA A 6 -1.67 11.83 3.89
CA ALA A 6 -2.12 11.12 5.10
C ALA A 6 -0.94 10.77 6.03
N THR A 7 0.18 10.34 5.45
CA THR A 7 1.44 10.06 6.18
C THR A 7 1.94 11.28 6.94
N GLU A 8 1.91 12.45 6.31
CA GLU A 8 2.37 13.70 6.93
C GLU A 8 1.46 14.16 8.06
N ILE A 9 0.13 14.04 7.88
CA ILE A 9 -0.85 14.35 8.94
C ILE A 9 -0.64 13.45 10.15
N ILE A 10 -0.47 12.14 9.91
CA ILE A 10 -0.19 11.17 10.97
C ILE A 10 1.10 11.52 11.71
N ARG A 11 2.18 11.85 10.99
CA ARG A 11 3.45 12.27 11.61
C ARG A 11 3.28 13.53 12.44
N ARG A 12 2.65 14.57 11.91
CA ARG A 12 2.42 15.83 12.63
C ARG A 12 1.59 15.63 13.88
N LYS A 13 0.52 14.83 13.82
CA LYS A 13 -0.28 14.49 15.01
C LYS A 13 0.55 13.73 16.04
N ALA A 14 1.35 12.76 15.62
CA ALA A 14 2.24 12.03 16.52
C ALA A 14 3.30 12.93 17.18
N LEU A 15 3.82 13.92 16.46
CA LEU A 15 4.74 14.92 17.03
C LEU A 15 4.05 15.83 18.06
N GLN A 16 2.81 16.25 17.80
CA GLN A 16 2.02 17.00 18.78
C GLN A 16 1.79 16.19 20.06
N ILE A 17 1.41 14.91 19.93
CA ILE A 17 1.27 13.99 21.06
C ILE A 17 2.61 13.91 21.80
N LEU A 18 3.69 13.58 21.10
CA LEU A 18 5.02 13.39 21.69
C LEU A 18 5.54 14.65 22.41
N ALA A 19 5.21 15.84 21.95
CA ALA A 19 5.60 17.09 22.59
C ALA A 19 5.07 17.23 24.04
N VAL A 20 3.95 16.57 24.35
CA VAL A 20 3.30 16.60 25.67
C VAL A 20 3.87 15.54 26.63
N TYR A 21 4.59 14.53 26.12
CA TYR A 21 5.14 13.41 26.90
C TYR A 21 6.68 13.47 26.98
N PRO A 22 7.27 14.30 27.86
CA PRO A 22 8.72 14.50 27.95
C PRO A 22 9.50 13.24 28.39
N GLU A 23 8.85 12.32 29.09
CA GLU A 23 9.40 11.03 29.52
C GLU A 23 9.51 9.99 28.40
N GLY A 24 9.04 10.35 27.21
CA GLY A 24 9.13 9.54 26.01
C GLY A 24 8.09 8.43 25.92
N VAL A 25 7.72 8.13 24.68
CA VAL A 25 6.60 7.25 24.36
C VAL A 25 7.10 6.08 23.52
N SER A 26 6.66 4.86 23.86
CA SER A 26 6.97 3.68 23.04
C SER A 26 6.35 3.80 21.64
N SER A 27 6.92 3.12 20.65
CA SER A 27 6.35 3.12 19.30
C SER A 27 4.90 2.62 19.26
N ALA A 28 4.56 1.62 20.09
CA ALA A 28 3.22 1.06 20.15
C ALA A 28 2.23 2.05 20.79
N SER A 29 2.63 2.69 21.89
CA SER A 29 1.80 3.70 22.57
C SER A 29 1.59 4.94 21.69
N LEU A 30 2.64 5.41 21.01
CA LEU A 30 2.55 6.57 20.12
C LEU A 30 1.60 6.27 18.95
N LYS A 31 1.68 5.06 18.38
CA LYS A 31 0.74 4.58 17.37
C LYS A 31 -0.70 4.59 17.90
N ALA A 32 -0.96 3.95 19.04
CA ALA A 32 -2.30 3.84 19.60
C ALA A 32 -2.92 5.21 19.93
N MET A 33 -2.13 6.14 20.49
CA MET A 33 -2.58 7.51 20.74
C MET A 33 -2.90 8.25 19.44
N THR A 34 -2.08 8.07 18.40
CA THR A 34 -2.29 8.71 17.10
C THR A 34 -3.52 8.12 16.37
N GLU A 35 -3.74 6.80 16.47
CA GLU A 35 -4.93 6.11 15.96
C GLU A 35 -6.19 6.60 16.67
N LYS A 36 -6.15 6.81 17.99
CA LYS A 36 -7.29 7.34 18.74
C LYS A 36 -7.71 8.73 18.26
N GLU A 37 -6.75 9.61 17.97
CA GLU A 37 -7.01 10.99 17.55
C GLU A 37 -7.47 11.10 16.09
N LEU A 38 -6.97 10.24 15.20
CA LEU A 38 -7.23 10.31 13.77
C LEU A 38 -8.16 9.20 13.25
N GLY A 39 -8.67 8.33 14.12
CA GLY A 39 -9.40 7.12 13.75
C GLY A 39 -10.69 7.38 12.97
N GLU A 40 -11.28 8.56 13.11
CA GLU A 40 -12.44 8.99 12.32
C GLU A 40 -12.09 9.37 10.88
N ILE A 41 -10.81 9.63 10.58
CA ILE A 41 -10.31 10.06 9.28
C ILE A 41 -9.58 8.90 8.58
N PHE A 42 -8.71 8.22 9.31
CA PHE A 42 -7.94 7.09 8.79
C PHE A 42 -8.29 5.83 9.57
N GLU A 43 -8.52 4.74 8.84
CA GLU A 43 -8.74 3.44 9.44
C GLU A 43 -7.52 3.00 10.25
N PRO A 44 -7.72 2.43 11.46
CA PRO A 44 -6.64 1.86 12.26
C PRO A 44 -5.86 0.81 11.47
N ASP A 45 -4.59 0.63 11.83
CA ASP A 45 -3.75 -0.35 11.14
C ASP A 45 -4.26 -1.77 11.35
N SER A 46 -4.26 -2.55 10.26
CA SER A 46 -4.38 -4.01 10.31
C SER A 46 -3.04 -4.67 10.63
N TYR A 47 -3.06 -5.94 11.06
CA TYR A 47 -1.86 -6.68 11.49
C TYR A 47 -0.70 -6.66 10.47
N ASN A 48 -1.00 -6.62 9.16
CA ASN A 48 -0.01 -6.71 8.07
C ASN A 48 0.12 -5.44 7.20
N ARG A 49 -0.74 -4.43 7.38
CA ARG A 49 -0.72 -3.19 6.58
C ARG A 49 -1.20 -2.04 7.44
N GLY A 50 -0.39 -0.98 7.51
CA GLY A 50 -0.67 0.10 8.42
C GLY A 50 -0.08 1.44 8.03
N LYS A 51 -0.95 2.41 7.73
CA LYS A 51 -0.56 3.80 7.45
C LYS A 51 0.10 4.43 8.67
N TYR A 52 -0.35 4.10 9.88
CA TYR A 52 0.23 4.63 11.11
C TYR A 52 1.61 4.02 11.36
N ARG A 53 1.76 2.71 11.21
CA ARG A 53 3.05 2.02 11.35
C ARG A 53 4.07 2.58 10.36
N SER A 54 3.73 2.72 9.09
CA SER A 54 4.64 3.27 8.08
C SER A 54 4.96 4.74 8.33
N ALA A 55 3.98 5.56 8.73
CA ALA A 55 4.20 6.97 9.02
C ALA A 55 5.13 7.19 10.22
N LEU A 56 5.01 6.35 11.25
CA LEU A 56 5.79 6.44 12.49
C LEU A 56 7.11 5.66 12.45
N TYR A 57 7.28 4.80 11.44
CA TYR A 57 8.51 4.05 11.26
C TYR A 57 9.70 4.99 11.11
N ASN A 58 10.73 4.78 11.92
CA ASN A 58 11.94 5.58 11.94
C ASN A 58 11.71 7.10 12.04
N LEU A 59 10.70 7.54 12.80
CA LEU A 59 10.38 8.97 12.98
C LEU A 59 11.60 9.82 13.39
N HIS A 60 12.45 9.28 14.27
CA HIS A 60 13.73 9.86 14.71
C HIS A 60 14.80 10.00 13.62
N VAL A 61 14.76 9.18 12.56
CA VAL A 61 15.70 9.27 11.42
C VAL A 61 15.22 10.31 10.42
N ILE A 62 13.90 10.39 10.20
CA ILE A 62 13.29 11.32 9.25
C ILE A 62 13.29 12.74 9.83
N LEU A 63 13.04 12.89 11.14
CA LEU A 63 12.94 14.17 11.84
C LEU A 63 13.85 14.21 13.08
N PRO A 64 15.17 14.03 12.93
CA PRO A 64 16.13 13.94 14.05
C PRO A 64 16.19 15.23 14.88
N GLN A 65 15.88 16.37 14.25
CA GLN A 65 15.81 17.67 14.90
C GLN A 65 14.59 17.84 15.80
N LEU A 66 13.57 16.97 15.68
CA LEU A 66 12.34 17.01 16.48
C LEU A 66 12.24 15.83 17.45
N VAL A 67 12.70 14.65 17.05
CA VAL A 67 12.53 13.41 17.80
C VAL A 67 13.86 12.68 17.93
N LYS A 68 14.15 12.21 19.15
CA LYS A 68 15.22 11.24 19.40
C LYS A 68 14.61 9.88 19.73
N ARG A 69 15.33 8.81 19.47
CA ARG A 69 14.97 7.47 19.93
C ARG A 69 16.11 6.94 20.79
N ASP A 70 15.74 6.32 21.90
CA ASP A 70 16.66 5.59 22.75
C ASP A 70 16.69 4.12 22.30
N ASP A 71 17.89 3.56 22.12
CA ASP A 71 18.08 2.19 21.66
C ASP A 71 17.84 1.15 22.75
N GLU A 72 17.95 1.50 24.03
CA GLU A 72 17.69 0.57 25.14
C GLU A 72 16.19 0.49 25.41
N THR A 73 15.54 1.63 25.61
CA THR A 73 14.11 1.67 25.94
C THR A 73 13.21 1.57 24.71
N LYS A 74 13.78 1.72 23.50
CA LYS A 74 13.05 1.80 22.22
C LYS A 74 11.96 2.89 22.19
N LYS A 75 12.01 3.86 23.11
CA LYS A 75 11.08 4.99 23.22
C LYS A 75 11.52 6.16 22.34
N PHE A 76 10.54 6.91 21.85
CA PHE A 76 10.73 8.21 21.23
C PHE A 76 10.69 9.29 22.30
N PHE A 77 11.61 10.25 22.22
CA PHE A 77 11.69 11.39 23.12
C PHE A 77 11.57 12.69 22.34
N PRO A 78 10.77 13.66 22.80
CA PRO A 78 10.71 14.97 22.17
C PRO A 78 12.00 15.75 22.42
N THR A 79 12.55 16.34 21.37
CA THR A 79 13.66 17.30 21.51
C THR A 79 13.17 18.58 22.18
N GLN A 80 14.11 19.41 22.65
CA GLN A 80 13.75 20.77 23.10
C GLN A 80 13.11 21.60 21.98
N LYS A 81 13.55 21.40 20.73
CA LYS A 81 12.99 22.08 19.56
C LYS A 81 11.51 21.71 19.38
N LEU A 82 11.18 20.42 19.40
CA LEU A 82 9.79 19.97 19.32
C LEU A 82 8.92 20.52 20.45
N ARG A 83 9.45 20.65 21.67
CA ARG A 83 8.71 21.21 22.81
C ARG A 83 8.46 22.71 22.70
N LYS A 84 9.39 23.46 22.10
CA LYS A 84 9.24 24.91 21.87
C LYS A 84 8.37 25.21 20.64
N ASP A 85 8.52 24.43 19.59
CA ASP A 85 7.89 24.63 18.29
C ASP A 85 6.59 23.81 18.13
N SER A 86 6.10 23.16 19.20
CA SER A 86 4.90 22.31 19.14
C SER A 86 3.67 23.06 18.63
N VAL A 87 3.59 24.37 18.92
CA VAL A 87 2.55 25.30 18.45
C VAL A 87 2.63 25.53 16.94
N LEU A 88 3.79 25.34 16.31
CA LEU A 88 4.00 25.54 14.87
C LEU A 88 3.71 24.28 14.04
N ILE A 89 3.55 23.11 14.68
CA ILE A 89 3.11 21.89 14.01
C ILE A 89 1.60 22.02 13.78
N THR A 90 1.26 22.78 12.74
CA THR A 90 -0.11 22.99 12.31
C THR A 90 -0.59 21.78 11.51
N ILE A 91 -1.73 21.26 11.95
CA ILE A 91 -2.56 20.32 11.21
C ILE A 91 -3.90 21.03 10.96
N PRO A 92 -4.52 20.82 9.79
CA PRO A 92 -5.88 21.29 9.55
C PRO A 92 -6.82 20.74 10.63
N SER A 93 -7.93 21.45 10.85
CA SER A 93 -8.96 21.02 11.80
C SER A 93 -9.54 19.66 11.41
N MET A 94 -10.11 18.93 12.39
CA MET A 94 -10.69 17.61 12.13
C MET A 94 -11.80 17.66 11.08
N ASP A 95 -12.60 18.73 11.05
CA ASP A 95 -13.68 18.89 10.08
C ASP A 95 -13.13 19.12 8.66
N GLU A 96 -12.07 19.93 8.51
CA GLU A 96 -11.39 20.14 7.22
C GLU A 96 -10.75 18.83 6.71
N LEU A 97 -10.15 18.04 7.61
CA LEU A 97 -9.58 16.75 7.25
C LEU A 97 -10.65 15.75 6.83
N LYS A 98 -11.77 15.68 7.56
CA LYS A 98 -12.91 14.82 7.21
C LYS A 98 -13.48 15.19 5.85
N GLU A 99 -13.66 16.48 5.56
CA GLU A 99 -14.15 16.93 4.26
C GLU A 99 -13.18 16.57 3.13
N HIS A 100 -11.89 16.83 3.32
CA HIS A 100 -10.86 16.57 2.31
C HIS A 100 -10.73 15.07 1.99
N PHE A 101 -10.58 14.23 3.01
CA PHE A 101 -10.41 12.79 2.82
C PHE A 101 -11.73 12.07 2.53
N GLY A 102 -12.87 12.60 2.97
CA GLY A 102 -14.21 12.15 2.60
C GLY A 102 -14.46 12.33 1.10
N LYS A 103 -14.16 13.50 0.54
CA LYS A 103 -14.23 13.75 -0.91
C LYS A 103 -13.31 12.81 -1.70
N LEU A 104 -12.08 12.59 -1.22
CA LEU A 104 -11.14 11.65 -1.86
C LEU A 104 -11.63 10.20 -1.82
N LYS A 105 -12.26 9.75 -0.72
CA LYS A 105 -12.89 8.42 -0.65
C LYS A 105 -14.04 8.34 -1.66
N ALA A 106 -14.92 9.34 -1.73
CA ALA A 106 -16.05 9.37 -2.65
C ALA A 106 -15.59 9.28 -4.12
N VAL A 107 -14.60 10.08 -4.52
CA VAL A 107 -14.02 10.03 -5.87
C VAL A 107 -13.42 8.66 -6.18
N LYS A 108 -12.71 8.04 -5.22
CA LYS A 108 -12.21 6.66 -5.39
C LYS A 108 -13.33 5.63 -5.54
N TYR A 109 -14.42 5.77 -4.81
CA TYR A 109 -15.58 4.89 -4.93
C TYR A 109 -16.26 5.04 -6.29
N GLU A 110 -16.41 6.26 -6.80
CA GLU A 110 -16.94 6.53 -8.14
C GLU A 110 -16.02 5.97 -9.24
N GLU A 111 -14.70 6.14 -9.12
CA GLU A 111 -13.74 5.56 -10.05
C GLU A 111 -13.71 4.02 -10.00
N LEU A 112 -13.83 3.43 -8.81
CA LEU A 112 -13.92 1.97 -8.64
C LEU A 112 -15.23 1.43 -9.23
N ALA A 113 -16.35 2.10 -8.98
CA ALA A 113 -17.65 1.74 -9.54
C ALA A 113 -17.64 1.87 -11.07
N ALA A 114 -17.04 2.92 -11.63
CA ALA A 114 -16.88 3.09 -13.08
C ALA A 114 -16.01 2.00 -13.70
N LYS A 115 -14.93 1.57 -13.01
CA LYS A 115 -14.08 0.44 -13.43
C LYS A 115 -14.77 -0.93 -13.28
N GLU A 116 -15.67 -1.08 -12.31
CA GLU A 116 -16.49 -2.29 -12.19
C GLU A 116 -17.56 -2.35 -13.27
N LEU A 117 -18.21 -1.24 -13.61
CA LEU A 117 -19.14 -1.14 -14.75
C LEU A 117 -18.46 -1.56 -16.05
N THR A 118 -17.27 -1.04 -16.35
CA THR A 118 -16.51 -1.45 -17.55
C THR A 118 -16.05 -2.92 -17.50
N LYS A 119 -15.75 -3.48 -16.31
CA LYS A 119 -15.47 -4.92 -16.16
C LYS A 119 -16.70 -5.79 -16.35
N THR A 120 -17.88 -5.31 -15.95
CA THR A 120 -19.15 -6.03 -16.08
C THR A 120 -19.58 -6.07 -17.53
N GLU A 121 -19.43 -4.96 -18.26
CA GLU A 121 -19.67 -4.89 -19.71
C GLU A 121 -18.73 -5.83 -20.49
N ILE A 122 -17.42 -5.86 -20.15
CA ILE A 122 -16.45 -6.80 -20.75
C ILE A 122 -16.79 -8.26 -20.39
N LYS A 123 -17.31 -8.52 -19.17
CA LYS A 123 -17.73 -9.86 -18.75
C LYS A 123 -18.98 -10.33 -19.50
N GLU A 124 -19.99 -9.47 -19.65
CA GLU A 124 -21.23 -9.79 -20.36
C GLU A 124 -20.99 -10.01 -21.87
N GLU A 125 -20.06 -9.26 -22.46
CA GLU A 125 -19.66 -9.45 -23.86
C GLU A 125 -18.85 -10.75 -24.05
N GLN A 126 -18.02 -11.12 -23.07
CA GLN A 126 -17.31 -12.41 -23.07
C GLN A 126 -18.26 -13.58 -22.77
N GLU A 127 -19.18 -13.47 -21.82
CA GLU A 127 -20.17 -14.51 -21.48
C GLU A 127 -21.10 -14.81 -22.66
N LYS A 128 -21.53 -13.80 -23.44
CA LYS A 128 -22.28 -14.03 -24.69
C LYS A 128 -21.49 -14.80 -25.76
N ILE A 129 -20.16 -14.63 -25.81
CA ILE A 129 -19.29 -15.42 -26.69
C ILE A 129 -19.06 -16.84 -26.14
N TYR A 130 -19.12 -17.03 -24.82
CA TYR A 130 -18.94 -18.32 -24.14
C TYR A 130 -20.20 -19.19 -24.15
N GLU A 131 -21.38 -18.64 -23.90
CA GLU A 131 -22.64 -19.40 -23.87
C GLU A 131 -23.03 -19.99 -25.23
N SER A 132 -22.55 -19.42 -26.33
CA SER A 132 -22.88 -19.93 -27.67
C SER A 132 -22.02 -21.13 -28.12
N LYS A 133 -21.05 -21.60 -27.31
CA LYS A 133 -20.10 -22.67 -27.70
C LYS A 133 -19.74 -23.67 -26.58
N LEU A 134 -20.29 -23.53 -25.37
CA LEU A 134 -19.97 -24.43 -24.27
C LEU A 134 -20.92 -25.64 -24.25
N PRO A 135 -20.41 -26.88 -24.12
CA PRO A 135 -21.24 -28.07 -23.95
C PRO A 135 -21.77 -28.20 -22.51
N ASP A 136 -22.97 -28.78 -22.38
CA ASP A 136 -23.78 -28.87 -21.14
C ASP A 136 -23.21 -29.74 -20.01
N ASN A 137 -21.93 -30.11 -20.05
CA ASN A 137 -21.29 -30.94 -19.03
C ASN A 137 -20.41 -30.09 -18.10
N GLU A 138 -20.78 -30.01 -16.82
CA GLU A 138 -20.09 -29.22 -15.78
C GLU A 138 -18.59 -29.55 -15.63
N GLU A 139 -18.20 -30.81 -15.84
CA GLU A 139 -16.78 -31.22 -15.83
C GLU A 139 -16.03 -30.61 -17.03
N MET A 140 -16.69 -30.53 -18.17
CA MET A 140 -16.12 -30.01 -19.41
C MET A 140 -15.98 -28.49 -19.37
N ILE A 141 -16.95 -27.80 -18.74
CA ILE A 141 -16.89 -26.36 -18.44
C ILE A 141 -15.72 -26.06 -17.48
N SER A 142 -15.54 -26.89 -16.44
CA SER A 142 -14.45 -26.73 -15.48
C SER A 142 -13.08 -26.92 -16.13
N MET A 143 -12.94 -27.92 -17.00
CA MET A 143 -11.70 -28.16 -17.76
C MET A 143 -11.37 -27.01 -18.71
N LEU A 144 -12.36 -26.43 -19.40
CA LEU A 144 -12.17 -25.27 -20.28
C LEU A 144 -11.73 -24.02 -19.50
N LYS A 145 -12.32 -23.76 -18.32
CA LYS A 145 -11.89 -22.67 -17.42
C LYS A 145 -10.41 -22.85 -17.01
N ILE A 146 -10.01 -24.06 -16.65
CA ILE A 146 -8.61 -24.37 -16.30
C ILE A 146 -7.68 -24.11 -17.49
N LEU A 147 -8.02 -24.57 -18.69
CA LEU A 147 -7.22 -24.35 -19.91
C LEU A 147 -7.06 -22.86 -20.25
N LEU A 148 -8.11 -22.06 -20.05
CA LEU A 148 -8.07 -20.62 -20.25
C LEU A 148 -7.18 -19.92 -19.24
N ILE A 149 -7.28 -20.29 -17.96
CA ILE A 149 -6.40 -19.76 -16.91
C ILE A 149 -4.94 -20.11 -17.24
N ARG A 150 -4.67 -21.35 -17.65
CA ARG A 150 -3.34 -21.79 -18.09
C ARG A 150 -2.81 -20.92 -19.22
N LYS A 151 -3.60 -20.71 -20.28
CA LYS A 151 -3.24 -19.83 -21.40
C LYS A 151 -2.94 -18.40 -20.93
N LYS A 152 -3.77 -17.81 -20.08
CA LYS A 152 -3.58 -16.44 -19.56
C LYS A 152 -2.30 -16.29 -18.74
N VAL A 153 -1.96 -17.29 -17.93
CA VAL A 153 -0.69 -17.31 -17.16
C VAL A 153 0.52 -17.35 -18.10
N VAL A 154 0.46 -18.17 -19.15
CA VAL A 154 1.52 -18.25 -20.17
C VAL A 154 1.67 -16.92 -20.92
N ASP A 155 0.56 -16.37 -21.43
CA ASP A 155 0.54 -15.11 -22.17
C ASP A 155 1.12 -13.96 -21.33
N LEU A 156 0.69 -13.85 -20.06
CA LEU A 156 1.18 -12.81 -19.14
C LEU A 156 2.68 -12.95 -18.87
N THR A 157 3.16 -14.19 -18.66
CA THR A 157 4.58 -14.44 -18.40
C THR A 157 5.44 -14.12 -19.63
N ASN A 158 4.97 -14.44 -20.83
CA ASN A 158 5.66 -14.10 -22.07
C ASN A 158 5.70 -12.58 -22.27
N HIS A 159 4.57 -11.89 -22.05
CA HIS A 159 4.51 -10.43 -22.12
C HIS A 159 5.49 -9.76 -21.14
N ILE A 160 5.58 -10.25 -19.90
CA ILE A 160 6.55 -9.77 -18.90
C ILE A 160 7.99 -9.96 -19.41
N LYS A 161 8.33 -11.12 -19.98
CA LYS A 161 9.67 -11.40 -20.53
C LYS A 161 9.99 -10.49 -21.73
N GLU A 162 9.04 -10.30 -22.64
CA GLU A 162 9.20 -9.47 -23.83
C GLU A 162 9.28 -7.96 -23.50
N SER A 163 8.63 -7.52 -22.43
CA SER A 163 8.61 -6.11 -22.01
C SER A 163 9.94 -5.59 -21.45
N GLY A 164 10.88 -6.49 -21.10
CA GLY A 164 12.14 -6.15 -20.43
C GLY A 164 11.98 -5.63 -18.99
N ILE A 165 10.78 -5.73 -18.41
CA ILE A 165 10.52 -5.25 -17.04
C ILE A 165 11.40 -5.96 -16.01
N LEU A 166 11.79 -7.21 -16.26
CA LEU A 166 12.70 -7.96 -15.38
C LEU A 166 14.08 -7.32 -15.28
N GLU A 167 14.62 -6.78 -16.38
CA GLU A 167 15.87 -6.05 -16.36
C GLU A 167 15.72 -4.72 -15.59
N LEU A 168 14.60 -4.01 -15.81
CA LEU A 168 14.31 -2.74 -15.14
C LEU A 168 14.10 -2.88 -13.63
N LEU A 169 13.63 -4.03 -13.16
CA LEU A 169 13.44 -4.30 -11.73
C LEU A 169 14.76 -4.68 -11.03
N ASN A 170 15.83 -4.95 -11.77
CA ASN A 170 17.16 -5.21 -11.22
C ASN A 170 17.93 -3.92 -10.93
N ILE A 171 17.41 -3.17 -9.96
CA ILE A 171 18.06 -1.97 -9.40
C ILE A 171 19.41 -2.29 -8.75
N THR A 172 20.43 -1.54 -9.14
CA THR A 172 21.78 -1.60 -8.59
C THR A 172 21.89 -0.86 -7.25
N PRO A 173 22.94 -1.13 -6.44
CA PRO A 173 23.19 -0.41 -5.18
C PRO A 173 23.41 1.11 -5.31
N ASN A 174 23.68 1.61 -6.52
CA ASN A 174 23.78 3.06 -6.76
C ASN A 174 22.41 3.66 -7.12
N GLU A 175 21.53 2.91 -7.79
CA GLU A 175 20.17 3.36 -8.12
C GLU A 175 19.26 3.34 -6.88
N THR A 176 19.54 2.46 -5.91
CA THR A 176 18.83 2.44 -4.62
C THR A 176 19.00 3.72 -3.79
N LYS A 177 19.99 4.56 -4.09
CA LYS A 177 20.19 5.87 -3.41
C LYS A 177 19.20 6.94 -3.87
N HIS A 178 18.56 6.75 -5.03
CA HIS A 178 17.71 7.73 -5.68
C HIS A 178 16.22 7.37 -5.66
N ILE A 179 15.86 6.24 -5.04
CA ILE A 179 14.49 5.77 -4.89
C ILE A 179 14.05 5.86 -3.43
N SER A 180 12.79 6.21 -3.22
CA SER A 180 12.18 6.17 -1.90
C SER A 180 12.01 4.72 -1.40
N PHE A 181 11.85 4.56 -0.09
CA PHE A 181 11.60 3.25 0.50
C PHE A 181 10.31 2.60 -0.04
N ASP A 182 9.26 3.38 -0.28
CA ASP A 182 7.98 2.89 -0.80
C ASP A 182 8.14 2.38 -2.25
N GLU A 183 8.96 3.05 -3.07
CA GLU A 183 9.29 2.61 -4.43
C GLU A 183 10.15 1.33 -4.40
N TYR A 184 11.13 1.26 -3.50
CA TYR A 184 11.93 0.05 -3.29
C TYR A 184 11.07 -1.14 -2.87
N GLU A 185 10.15 -0.95 -1.91
CA GLU A 185 9.23 -1.99 -1.46
C GLU A 185 8.29 -2.43 -2.59
N ALA A 186 7.79 -1.49 -3.40
CA ALA A 186 6.96 -1.80 -4.56
C ALA A 186 7.72 -2.66 -5.59
N ILE A 187 8.96 -2.29 -5.91
CA ILE A 187 9.84 -3.06 -6.81
C ILE A 187 10.09 -4.47 -6.27
N PHE A 188 10.42 -4.58 -4.98
CA PHE A 188 10.67 -5.87 -4.33
C PHE A 188 9.43 -6.77 -4.32
N ARG A 189 8.26 -6.22 -4.00
CA ARG A 189 6.99 -6.96 -4.04
C ARG A 189 6.64 -7.41 -5.45
N LEU A 190 6.86 -6.55 -6.45
CA LEU A 190 6.61 -6.89 -7.85
C LEU A 190 7.50 -8.05 -8.31
N LYS A 191 8.78 -8.07 -7.91
CA LYS A 191 9.70 -9.20 -8.16
C LYS A 191 9.15 -10.52 -7.61
N ILE A 192 8.72 -10.54 -6.34
CA ILE A 192 8.12 -11.74 -5.73
C ILE A 192 6.90 -12.23 -6.51
N GLN A 193 6.04 -11.31 -6.96
CA GLN A 193 4.85 -11.68 -7.75
C GLN A 193 5.22 -12.26 -9.11
N ILE A 194 6.25 -11.73 -9.77
CA ILE A 194 6.73 -12.24 -11.06
C ILE A 194 7.39 -13.62 -10.87
N GLU A 195 8.18 -13.81 -9.82
CA GLU A 195 8.77 -15.11 -9.46
C GLU A 195 7.69 -16.16 -9.17
N ALA A 196 6.66 -15.80 -8.41
CA ALA A 196 5.51 -16.67 -8.15
C ALA A 196 4.77 -17.03 -9.46
N LEU A 197 4.58 -16.07 -10.36
CA LEU A 197 3.96 -16.30 -11.66
C LEU A 197 4.77 -17.26 -12.53
N ASP A 198 6.10 -17.13 -12.58
CA ASP A 198 6.98 -18.04 -13.33
C ASP A 198 6.99 -19.45 -12.70
N MET A 199 6.90 -19.56 -11.38
CA MET A 199 6.70 -20.84 -10.68
C MET A 199 5.37 -21.50 -11.07
N TYR A 200 4.26 -20.75 -11.09
CA TYR A 200 2.97 -21.28 -11.51
C TYR A 200 2.96 -21.70 -12.99
N ARG A 201 3.61 -20.92 -13.86
CA ARG A 201 3.82 -21.32 -15.26
C ARG A 201 4.57 -22.64 -15.36
N LYS A 202 5.68 -22.80 -14.63
CA LYS A 202 6.45 -24.07 -14.63
C LYS A 202 5.59 -25.24 -14.18
N LEU A 203 4.77 -25.05 -13.16
CA LEU A 203 3.85 -26.08 -12.65
C LEU A 203 2.84 -26.49 -13.72
N ILE A 204 2.26 -25.51 -14.42
CA ILE A 204 1.38 -25.74 -15.58
C ILE A 204 2.09 -26.51 -16.70
N ASP A 205 3.35 -26.17 -16.98
CA ASP A 205 4.14 -26.80 -18.05
C ASP A 205 4.56 -28.25 -17.68
N THR A 206 4.73 -28.56 -16.39
CA THR A 206 5.02 -29.93 -15.89
C THR A 206 3.80 -30.82 -15.73
N GLU A 207 2.62 -30.26 -15.45
CA GLU A 207 1.35 -30.99 -15.50
C GLU A 207 0.91 -31.21 -16.95
N LYS A 208 1.67 -32.04 -17.67
CA LYS A 208 1.23 -32.63 -18.93
C LYS A 208 0.09 -33.61 -18.61
N LEU A 209 -1.13 -33.20 -18.92
CA LEU A 209 -2.24 -34.12 -19.18
C LEU A 209 -2.03 -34.79 -20.53
#